data_AF-A0A7C1F3K2-F1
#
_entry.id   AF-A0A7C1F3K2-F1
#
_cell.length_a   1.000
_cell.length_b   1.000
_cell.length_c   1.000
_cell.angle_alpha   90.00
_cell.angle_beta   90.00
_cell.angle_gamma   90.00
#
_symmetry.space_group_name_H-M   'P 1'
#
loop_
_entity.id
_entity.type
_entity.pdbx_description
1 polymer ?
#
loop_
_entity_poly.entity_id
_entity_poly.type
_entity_poly.pdbx_seq_one_letter_code
_entity_poly.pdbx_strand_id
1 'polypeptide(L)'
;MSYKEIQKGLMGLLIIILFFAMIFKSTFIVAGTPAAPENSDYEAYPPFNIVNAPPLVMLVLGRDHRNYYEAYTDTTDLNDDGIIDTSYNDAIEYYGYFDSWKCYVYDSTGTPKFVPTRVIDPLTTGNHHYCGGTNEWSGNFLNWLSMSRMDVLKKV
;
A
#
# COMPACT_ATOMS: atom_id res chain seq x y z
N MET A 1 94.08 28.59 7.09
CA MET A 1 92.68 28.82 7.52
C MET A 1 92.52 28.19 8.90
N SER A 2 92.22 28.98 9.93
CA SER A 2 92.41 28.60 11.35
C SER A 2 91.33 27.62 11.85
N TYR A 3 91.73 26.55 12.54
CA TYR A 3 90.89 25.48 13.10
C TYR A 3 89.69 26.00 13.92
N LYS A 4 89.82 27.16 14.57
CA LYS A 4 88.75 27.79 15.36
C LYS A 4 87.55 28.26 14.53
N GLU A 5 87.74 28.62 13.27
CA GLU A 5 86.65 29.08 12.39
C GLU A 5 85.87 27.89 11.78
N ILE A 6 86.56 26.78 11.51
CA ILE A 6 85.92 25.51 11.11
C ILE A 6 85.08 24.94 12.26
N GLN A 7 85.58 25.01 13.50
CA GLN A 7 84.86 24.51 14.68
C GLN A 7 83.57 25.30 14.96
N LYS A 8 83.56 26.63 14.78
CA LYS A 8 82.34 27.45 14.93
C LYS A 8 81.31 27.15 13.84
N GLY A 9 81.75 26.98 12.59
CA GLY A 9 80.87 26.61 11.48
C GLY A 9 80.23 25.23 11.66
N LEU A 10 81.02 24.24 12.13
CA LEU A 10 80.53 22.88 12.40
C LEU A 10 79.52 22.85 13.57
N MET A 11 79.77 23.63 14.62
CA MET A 11 78.87 23.71 15.77
C MET A 11 77.55 24.42 15.42
N GLY A 12 77.60 25.44 14.54
CA GLY A 12 76.41 26.08 13.99
C GLY A 12 75.57 25.14 13.11
N LEU A 13 76.22 24.34 12.25
CA LEU A 13 75.55 23.34 11.42
C LEU A 13 74.85 22.27 12.28
N LEU A 14 75.51 21.79 13.34
CA LEU A 14 74.95 20.81 14.28
C LEU A 14 73.69 21.33 15.00
N ILE A 15 73.68 22.59 15.41
CA ILE A 15 72.51 23.21 16.07
C ILE A 15 71.33 23.32 15.09
N ILE A 16 71.58 23.68 13.84
CA ILE A 16 70.53 23.77 12.80
C ILE A 16 69.94 22.39 12.51
N ILE A 17 70.78 21.35 12.41
CA ILE A 17 70.33 19.97 12.17
C ILE A 17 69.49 19.47 13.35
N LEU A 18 69.91 19.72 14.59
CA LEU A 18 69.15 19.32 15.78
C LEU A 18 67.82 20.08 15.89
N PHE A 19 67.78 21.36 15.50
CA PHE A 19 66.55 22.15 15.48
C PHE A 19 65.56 21.63 14.43
N PHE A 20 66.04 21.29 13.22
CA PHE A 20 65.20 20.68 12.18
C PHE A 20 64.69 19.29 12.58
N ALA A 21 65.52 18.46 13.22
CA ALA A 21 65.11 17.12 13.68
C ALA A 21 64.03 17.17 14.77
N MET A 22 64.07 18.18 15.65
CA MET A 22 63.09 18.34 16.72
C MET A 22 61.73 18.81 16.17
N ILE A 23 61.71 19.69 15.16
CA ILE A 23 60.49 20.10 14.44
C ILE A 23 59.92 18.94 13.62
N PHE A 24 60.77 18.11 13.00
CA PHE A 24 60.31 16.95 12.22
C PHE A 24 59.64 15.88 13.08
N LYS A 25 60.06 15.72 14.35
CA LYS A 25 59.41 14.82 15.31
C LYS A 25 58.04 15.32 15.78
N SER A 26 57.85 16.63 15.96
CA SER A 26 56.58 17.17 16.49
C SER A 26 55.47 17.24 15.44
N THR A 27 55.79 17.39 14.15
CA THR A 27 54.80 17.49 13.08
C THR A 27 54.27 16.12 12.59
N PHE A 28 54.99 15.02 12.83
CA PHE A 28 54.54 13.68 12.42
C PHE A 28 53.74 12.90 13.48
N ILE A 29 53.64 13.38 14.73
CA ILE A 29 52.88 12.66 15.79
C ILE A 29 51.36 12.98 15.75
N VAL A 30 50.92 13.91 14.91
CA VAL A 30 49.48 14.28 14.76
C VAL A 30 48.89 13.81 13.41
N ALA A 31 49.53 12.86 12.73
CA ALA A 31 48.85 12.07 11.71
C ALA A 31 48.27 10.83 12.41
N GLY A 32 47.04 10.94 12.92
CA GLY A 32 46.31 9.79 13.44
C GLY A 32 46.39 8.64 12.43
N THR A 33 46.80 7.46 12.89
CA THR A 33 46.73 6.25 12.07
C THR A 33 45.30 6.11 11.56
N PRO A 34 45.06 5.84 10.26
CA PRO A 34 43.70 5.58 9.80
C PRO A 34 43.15 4.42 10.62
N ALA A 35 42.08 4.67 11.38
CA ALA A 35 41.37 3.60 12.07
C ALA A 35 40.87 2.62 11.01
N ALA A 36 40.98 1.32 11.29
CA ALA A 36 40.36 0.33 10.43
C ALA A 36 38.85 0.60 10.39
N PRO A 37 38.21 0.55 9.21
CA PRO A 37 36.78 0.83 9.12
C PRO A 37 36.00 -0.17 9.99
N GLU A 38 35.10 0.34 10.82
CA GLU A 38 34.24 -0.48 11.67
C GLU A 38 32.92 -0.76 10.93
N ASN A 39 32.19 -1.83 11.30
CA ASN A 39 30.91 -2.16 10.64
C ASN A 39 29.86 -1.05 10.72
N SER A 40 30.04 -0.06 11.61
CA SER A 40 29.23 1.16 11.69
C SER A 40 29.50 2.17 10.58
N ASP A 41 30.65 2.07 9.90
CA ASP A 41 31.02 2.95 8.77
C ASP A 41 30.36 2.52 7.45
N TYR A 42 29.71 1.35 7.44
CA TYR A 42 28.97 0.82 6.30
C TYR A 42 27.47 0.85 6.59
N GLU A 43 26.75 1.75 5.92
CA GLU A 43 25.29 1.66 5.89
C GLU A 43 24.87 0.49 4.98
N ALA A 44 24.01 -0.40 5.48
CA ALA A 44 23.56 -1.59 4.76
C ALA A 44 22.61 -1.30 3.58
N TYR A 45 22.36 -0.03 3.27
CA TYR A 45 21.42 0.39 2.24
C TYR A 45 22.17 0.93 1.02
N PRO A 46 21.91 0.38 -0.19
CA PRO A 46 22.52 0.90 -1.40
C PRO A 46 22.11 2.35 -1.65
N PRO A 47 23.02 3.22 -2.13
CA PRO A 47 22.78 4.66 -2.35
C PRO A 47 21.75 4.98 -3.46
N PHE A 48 21.17 3.96 -4.09
CA PHE A 48 19.96 4.09 -4.86
C PHE A 48 18.78 3.88 -3.93
N ASN A 49 18.37 4.94 -3.25
CA ASN A 49 17.02 5.02 -2.71
C ASN A 49 16.05 4.74 -3.87
N ILE A 50 15.50 3.53 -3.92
CA ILE A 50 14.21 3.30 -4.56
C ILE A 50 13.26 4.09 -3.68
N VAL A 51 13.03 5.36 -4.03
CA VAL A 51 11.93 6.11 -3.45
C VAL A 51 10.72 5.26 -3.76
N ASN A 52 10.20 4.56 -2.75
CA ASN A 52 8.91 3.89 -2.83
C ASN A 52 7.87 5.00 -2.89
N ALA A 53 7.82 5.69 -4.03
CA ALA A 53 6.80 6.67 -4.31
C ALA A 53 5.49 5.89 -4.35
N PRO A 54 4.49 6.23 -3.52
CA PRO A 54 3.21 5.57 -3.59
C PRO A 54 2.70 5.71 -5.04
N PRO A 55 2.31 4.61 -5.70
CA PRO A 55 1.84 4.68 -7.06
C PRO A 55 0.62 5.61 -7.11
N LEU A 56 0.75 6.72 -7.84
CA LEU A 56 -0.37 7.63 -8.11
C LEU A 56 -1.23 7.02 -9.22
N VAL A 57 -2.18 6.16 -8.85
CA VAL A 57 -3.23 5.71 -9.76
C VAL A 57 -4.41 6.65 -9.64
N MET A 58 -4.69 7.42 -10.69
CA MET A 58 -5.93 8.19 -10.81
C MET A 58 -6.90 7.39 -11.68
N LEU A 59 -8.03 6.99 -11.10
CA LEU A 59 -9.08 6.30 -11.82
C LEU A 59 -10.00 7.35 -12.46
N VAL A 60 -9.96 7.46 -13.79
CA VAL A 60 -10.80 8.38 -14.57
C VAL A 60 -12.08 7.65 -14.96
N LEU A 61 -13.23 8.10 -14.44
CA LEU A 61 -14.55 7.55 -14.77
C LEU A 61 -15.37 8.57 -15.54
N GLY A 62 -16.09 8.10 -16.57
CA GLY A 62 -17.09 8.88 -17.28
C GLY A 62 -18.30 9.16 -16.38
N ARG A 63 -18.76 10.41 -16.37
CA ARG A 63 -19.98 10.82 -15.68
C ARG A 63 -21.15 10.86 -16.66
N ASP A 64 -21.74 9.70 -16.90
CA ASP A 64 -22.88 9.54 -17.81
C ASP A 64 -24.17 9.20 -17.07
N HIS A 65 -25.31 9.70 -17.57
CA HIS A 65 -26.63 9.42 -16.99
C HIS A 65 -26.96 7.92 -16.93
N ARG A 66 -26.43 7.15 -17.89
CA ARG A 66 -26.65 5.69 -17.95
C ARG A 66 -26.03 4.95 -16.78
N ASN A 67 -25.01 5.52 -16.12
CA ASN A 67 -24.37 4.88 -14.98
C ASN A 67 -25.24 4.95 -13.71
N TYR A 68 -26.27 5.80 -13.70
CA TYR A 68 -27.23 5.94 -12.59
C TYR A 68 -28.50 5.10 -12.78
N TYR A 69 -28.65 4.42 -13.92
CA TYR A 69 -29.70 3.42 -14.09
C TYR A 69 -29.40 2.16 -13.28
N GLU A 70 -30.43 1.35 -13.11
CA GLU A 70 -30.37 0.04 -12.49
C GLU A 70 -29.23 -0.79 -13.09
N ALA A 71 -28.49 -1.47 -12.20
CA ALA A 71 -27.37 -2.31 -12.59
C ALA A 71 -27.83 -3.49 -13.46
N TYR A 72 -28.98 -4.06 -13.12
CA TYR A 72 -29.54 -5.27 -13.71
C TYR A 72 -30.81 -4.91 -14.47
N THR A 73 -30.67 -4.67 -15.77
CA THR A 73 -31.76 -4.23 -16.65
C THR A 73 -32.48 -5.42 -17.28
N ASP A 74 -33.74 -5.22 -17.66
CA ASP A 74 -34.60 -6.19 -18.35
C ASP A 74 -34.21 -6.48 -19.83
N THR A 75 -33.04 -6.01 -20.26
CA THR A 75 -32.56 -6.12 -21.65
C THR A 75 -31.27 -6.93 -21.78
N THR A 76 -30.72 -7.42 -20.67
CA THR A 76 -29.46 -8.15 -20.63
C THR A 76 -29.69 -9.58 -20.15
N ASP A 77 -29.04 -10.51 -20.82
CA ASP A 77 -28.83 -11.87 -20.32
C ASP A 77 -27.65 -11.83 -19.35
N LEU A 78 -27.86 -12.20 -18.09
CA LEU A 78 -26.84 -12.14 -17.04
C LEU A 78 -26.19 -13.51 -16.77
N ASN A 79 -26.77 -14.60 -17.25
CA ASN A 79 -26.31 -15.96 -17.01
C ASN A 79 -25.87 -16.70 -18.30
N ASP A 80 -25.91 -16.02 -19.44
CA ASP A 80 -25.57 -16.51 -20.78
C ASP A 80 -26.40 -17.75 -21.20
N ASP A 81 -27.65 -17.87 -20.73
CA ASP A 81 -28.55 -18.97 -21.10
C ASP A 81 -29.31 -18.73 -22.43
N GLY A 82 -29.14 -17.55 -23.02
CA GLY A 82 -29.78 -17.13 -24.27
C GLY A 82 -31.18 -16.56 -24.09
N ILE A 83 -31.66 -16.42 -22.85
CA ILE A 83 -32.92 -15.78 -22.48
C ILE A 83 -32.60 -14.50 -21.72
N ILE A 84 -33.33 -13.43 -22.02
CA ILE A 84 -33.14 -12.15 -21.33
C ILE A 84 -33.77 -12.24 -19.93
N ASP A 85 -33.00 -11.88 -18.90
CA ASP A 85 -33.48 -11.80 -17.51
C ASP A 85 -34.34 -10.55 -17.30
N THR A 86 -35.65 -10.66 -17.51
CA THR A 86 -36.57 -9.52 -17.33
C THR A 86 -36.96 -9.24 -15.88
N SER A 87 -36.68 -10.16 -14.97
CA SER A 87 -37.09 -10.09 -13.56
C SER A 87 -36.02 -10.69 -12.65
N TYR A 88 -36.18 -10.51 -11.35
CA TYR A 88 -35.34 -11.19 -10.36
C TYR A 88 -35.30 -12.70 -10.63
N ASN A 89 -34.09 -13.23 -10.75
CA ASN A 89 -33.80 -14.64 -10.89
C ASN A 89 -32.92 -15.08 -9.73
N ASP A 90 -33.45 -15.95 -8.88
CA ASP A 90 -32.76 -16.39 -7.65
C ASP A 90 -31.52 -17.25 -7.93
N ALA A 91 -31.39 -17.80 -9.13
CA ALA A 91 -30.22 -18.57 -9.55
C ALA A 91 -28.99 -17.68 -9.83
N ILE A 92 -29.18 -16.37 -9.96
CA ILE A 92 -28.12 -15.41 -10.27
C ILE A 92 -27.68 -14.72 -8.98
N GLU A 93 -26.37 -14.66 -8.77
CA GLU A 93 -25.78 -13.89 -7.67
C GLU A 93 -25.55 -12.43 -8.13
N TYR A 94 -26.36 -11.51 -7.61
CA TYR A 94 -26.29 -10.10 -7.90
C TYR A 94 -25.27 -9.42 -6.98
N TYR A 95 -24.28 -8.78 -7.59
CA TYR A 95 -23.31 -7.94 -6.88
C TYR A 95 -23.94 -6.65 -6.35
N GLY A 96 -23.47 -6.21 -5.18
CA GLY A 96 -23.87 -4.95 -4.58
C GLY A 96 -23.29 -4.74 -3.18
N TYR A 97 -23.94 -3.89 -2.39
CA TYR A 97 -23.52 -3.59 -1.02
C TYR A 97 -23.99 -4.64 0.01
N PHE A 98 -25.04 -5.40 -0.31
CA PHE A 98 -25.53 -6.47 0.54
C PHE A 98 -24.79 -7.76 0.24
N ASP A 99 -24.62 -8.59 1.26
CA ASP A 99 -24.09 -9.94 1.09
C ASP A 99 -25.21 -10.84 0.58
N SER A 100 -25.04 -11.40 -0.61
CA SER A 100 -26.05 -12.23 -1.28
C SER A 100 -26.47 -13.42 -0.43
N TRP A 101 -25.57 -13.95 0.40
CA TRP A 101 -25.80 -15.10 1.28
C TRP A 101 -26.25 -14.70 2.69
N LYS A 102 -26.77 -13.48 2.89
CA LYS A 102 -27.34 -13.05 4.16
C LYS A 102 -28.79 -12.60 4.03
N CYS A 103 -29.54 -12.86 5.09
CA CYS A 103 -30.88 -12.33 5.29
C CYS A 103 -30.83 -11.08 6.16
N TYR A 104 -31.67 -10.12 5.81
CA TYR A 104 -31.73 -8.81 6.44
C TYR A 104 -33.13 -8.51 6.94
N VAL A 105 -33.25 -7.84 8.08
CA VAL A 105 -34.51 -7.25 8.54
C VAL A 105 -34.40 -5.74 8.45
N TYR A 106 -35.47 -5.09 7.99
CA TYR A 106 -35.55 -3.65 7.98
C TYR A 106 -35.79 -3.12 9.40
N ASP A 107 -34.80 -2.41 9.92
CA ASP A 107 -34.88 -1.72 11.20
C ASP A 107 -35.23 -0.24 10.94
N SER A 108 -36.41 0.16 11.41
CA SER A 108 -36.88 1.55 11.35
C SER A 108 -36.60 2.32 12.64
N THR A 109 -35.98 1.69 13.64
CA THR A 109 -35.63 2.34 14.90
C THR A 109 -34.35 3.17 14.71
N GLY A 110 -34.46 4.50 14.90
CA GLY A 110 -33.32 5.41 14.69
C GLY A 110 -33.05 5.68 13.20
N THR A 111 -31.82 5.41 12.73
CA THR A 111 -31.46 5.58 11.31
C THR A 111 -31.92 4.36 10.51
N PRO A 112 -32.89 4.50 9.60
CA PRO A 112 -33.49 3.35 8.93
C PRO A 112 -32.47 2.59 8.09
N LYS A 113 -32.37 1.27 8.29
CA LYS A 113 -31.38 0.43 7.60
C LYS A 113 -31.80 -1.03 7.59
N PHE A 114 -31.19 -1.78 6.68
CA PHE A 114 -31.25 -3.24 6.68
C PHE A 114 -30.14 -3.80 7.57
N VAL A 115 -30.50 -4.63 8.55
CA VAL A 115 -29.57 -5.23 9.50
C VAL A 115 -29.49 -6.74 9.23
N PRO A 116 -28.30 -7.34 9.09
CA PRO A 116 -28.17 -8.77 8.83
C PRO A 116 -28.59 -9.57 10.07
N THR A 117 -29.44 -10.57 9.88
CA THR A 117 -29.98 -11.42 10.95
C THR A 117 -29.52 -12.86 10.85
N ARG A 118 -29.38 -13.39 9.63
CA ARG A 118 -29.01 -14.80 9.38
C ARG A 118 -28.10 -14.92 8.16
N VAL A 119 -27.23 -15.93 8.17
CA VAL A 119 -26.47 -16.38 7.00
C VAL A 119 -27.19 -17.58 6.35
N ILE A 120 -27.28 -17.56 5.02
CA ILE A 120 -27.78 -18.65 4.19
C ILE A 120 -26.58 -19.53 3.83
N ASP A 121 -26.67 -20.82 4.10
CA ASP A 121 -25.65 -21.78 3.66
C ASP A 121 -26.08 -22.40 2.31
N PRO A 122 -25.31 -22.17 1.22
CA PRO A 122 -25.62 -22.72 -0.10
C PRO A 122 -25.80 -24.25 -0.11
N LEU A 123 -25.09 -24.97 0.77
CA LEU A 123 -25.16 -26.43 0.87
C LEU A 123 -26.50 -26.91 1.43
N THR A 124 -27.12 -26.10 2.29
CA THR A 124 -28.40 -26.46 2.94
C THR A 124 -29.61 -25.98 2.14
N THR A 125 -29.43 -24.91 1.36
CA THR A 125 -30.52 -24.20 0.68
C THR A 125 -30.54 -24.44 -0.83
N GLY A 126 -29.60 -25.23 -1.36
CA GLY A 126 -29.58 -25.61 -2.78
C GLY A 126 -29.24 -24.46 -3.72
N ASN A 127 -28.32 -23.57 -3.33
CA ASN A 127 -27.97 -22.33 -4.03
C ASN A 127 -29.14 -21.34 -4.22
N HIS A 128 -30.19 -21.45 -3.41
CA HIS A 128 -31.25 -20.46 -3.36
C HIS A 128 -30.92 -19.38 -2.35
N HIS A 129 -31.03 -18.11 -2.74
CA HIS A 129 -30.79 -16.96 -1.87
C HIS A 129 -32.02 -16.63 -1.01
N TYR A 130 -32.85 -17.64 -0.73
CA TYR A 130 -34.16 -17.47 -0.11
C TYR A 130 -34.09 -17.25 1.40
N CYS A 131 -34.88 -16.28 1.89
CA CYS A 131 -35.06 -16.01 3.31
C CYS A 131 -36.50 -16.34 3.74
N GLY A 132 -36.67 -17.38 4.56
CA GLY A 132 -37.98 -17.82 5.04
C GLY A 132 -38.40 -17.28 6.40
N GLY A 133 -37.59 -16.45 7.06
CA GLY A 133 -37.91 -15.87 8.36
C GLY A 133 -38.90 -14.69 8.28
N THR A 134 -39.46 -14.32 9.42
CA THR A 134 -40.45 -13.23 9.50
C THR A 134 -39.81 -11.88 9.18
N ASN A 135 -40.37 -11.15 8.20
CA ASN A 135 -39.91 -9.83 7.76
C ASN A 135 -38.46 -9.79 7.25
N GLU A 136 -37.95 -10.93 6.80
CA GLU A 136 -36.61 -11.01 6.23
C GLU A 136 -36.60 -10.73 4.73
N TRP A 137 -35.51 -10.13 4.30
CA TRP A 137 -35.19 -9.81 2.91
C TRP A 137 -33.90 -10.52 2.54
N SER A 138 -33.85 -11.10 1.35
CA SER A 138 -32.62 -11.65 0.79
C SER A 138 -31.66 -10.53 0.42
N GLY A 139 -30.40 -10.65 0.84
CA GLY A 139 -29.35 -9.73 0.40
C GLY A 139 -29.18 -9.72 -1.12
N ASN A 140 -29.35 -10.87 -1.77
CA ASN A 140 -29.29 -10.99 -3.22
C ASN A 140 -30.41 -10.19 -3.90
N PHE A 141 -31.64 -10.30 -3.36
CA PHE A 141 -32.77 -9.53 -3.84
C PHE A 141 -32.58 -8.02 -3.60
N LEU A 142 -32.03 -7.61 -2.46
CA LEU A 142 -31.75 -6.20 -2.17
C LEU A 142 -30.70 -5.63 -3.14
N ASN A 143 -29.69 -6.42 -3.51
CA ASN A 143 -28.72 -6.02 -4.53
C ASN A 143 -29.39 -5.82 -5.90
N TRP A 144 -30.21 -6.78 -6.35
CA TRP A 144 -30.96 -6.63 -7.60
C TRP A 144 -31.83 -5.37 -7.63
N LEU A 145 -32.56 -5.11 -6.53
CA LEU A 145 -33.53 -4.01 -6.45
C LEU A 145 -32.89 -2.62 -6.33
N SER A 146 -31.75 -2.49 -5.66
CA SER A 146 -31.24 -1.18 -5.22
C SER A 146 -29.95 -0.73 -5.89
N MET A 147 -29.24 -1.61 -6.60
CA MET A 147 -27.94 -1.26 -7.16
C MET A 147 -28.07 -0.46 -8.45
N SER A 148 -27.30 0.63 -8.54
CA SER A 148 -27.01 1.30 -9.81
C SER A 148 -25.74 0.74 -10.45
N ARG A 149 -25.55 0.98 -11.76
CA ARG A 149 -24.31 0.59 -12.46
C ARG A 149 -23.07 1.19 -11.80
N MET A 150 -23.14 2.42 -11.29
CA MET A 150 -22.06 3.04 -10.52
C MET A 150 -21.75 2.32 -9.20
N ASP A 151 -22.74 1.72 -8.54
CA ASP A 151 -22.52 1.02 -7.27
C ASP A 151 -21.78 -0.29 -7.48
N VAL A 152 -22.14 -1.05 -8.52
CA VAL A 152 -21.46 -2.31 -8.88
C VAL A 152 -20.00 -2.06 -9.29
N LEU A 153 -19.73 -0.96 -10.01
CA LEU A 153 -18.36 -0.57 -10.40
C LEU A 153 -17.41 -0.30 -9.22
N LYS A 154 -17.92 -0.07 -8.00
CA LYS A 154 -17.05 0.13 -6.82
C LYS A 154 -16.58 -1.18 -6.19
N LYS A 155 -17.13 -2.32 -6.61
CA LYS A 155 -16.81 -3.63 -6.02
C LYS A 155 -15.46 -4.18 -6.49
N VAL A 156 -14.98 -3.70 -7.64
CA VAL A 156 -13.67 -4.03 -8.24
C VAL A 156 -12.56 -3.16 -7.65
#